data_AF-A0A2E3V0V5-F1
#
_entry.id   AF-A0A2E3V0V5-F1
#
_cell.length_a   1.000
_cell.length_b   1.000
_cell.length_c   1.000
_cell.angle_alpha   90.00
_cell.angle_beta   90.00
_cell.angle_gamma   90.00
#
_symmetry.space_group_name_H-M   'P 1'
#
loop_
_entity.id
_entity.type
_entity.pdbx_description
1 polymer ?
#
loop_
_entity_poly.entity_id
_entity_poly.type
_entity_poly.pdbx_seq_one_letter_code
_entity_poly.pdbx_strand_id
1 'polypeptide(L)'
;IMHRVTDASNRIEISRESVIETYGSIEHESIEIFIDESLSDRERGRKATQNETALLASSSNPEALSGYTITYTTDIKDIYGIKIVDVRIKRADFPPDIETSVFQRMEAERERIASGLRAEGSQKDAEIRANVDKQVNVILKSAEGTSARLYGEAEEQAINILAEALERDPEFYEFRRTLEAYEKFLDSETTIILDPNSDLLQFLMSSQKK
;
A
#
# COMPACT_ATOMS: atom_id res chain seq x y z
N ILE A 1 -24.78 13.80 13.07
CA ILE A 1 -24.96 14.27 14.47
C ILE A 1 -25.78 15.55 14.49
N MET A 2 -25.33 16.65 13.87
CA MET A 2 -26.05 17.94 13.91
C MET A 2 -27.49 17.90 13.38
N HIS A 3 -27.77 17.17 12.29
CA HIS A 3 -29.15 16.98 11.81
C HIS A 3 -30.11 16.49 12.91
N ARG A 4 -29.68 15.50 13.71
CA ARG A 4 -30.49 14.97 14.82
C ARG A 4 -30.70 16.00 15.93
N VAL A 5 -29.72 16.87 16.16
CA VAL A 5 -29.81 17.96 17.14
C VAL A 5 -30.78 19.03 16.62
N THR A 6 -30.74 19.36 15.34
CA THR A 6 -31.68 20.28 14.69
C THR A 6 -33.12 19.76 14.76
N ASP A 7 -33.35 18.47 14.46
CA ASP A 7 -34.68 17.86 14.54
C ASP A 7 -35.22 17.84 15.97
N ALA A 8 -34.36 17.48 16.94
CA ALA A 8 -34.73 17.49 18.36
C ALA A 8 -35.01 18.90 18.87
N SER A 9 -34.32 19.93 18.35
CA SER A 9 -34.55 21.32 18.75
C SER A 9 -35.88 21.88 18.24
N ASN A 10 -36.45 21.29 17.17
CA ASN A 10 -37.79 21.64 16.69
C ASN A 10 -38.92 21.06 17.56
N ARG A 11 -38.58 20.32 18.62
CA ARG A 11 -39.54 19.71 19.53
C ARG A 11 -39.54 20.46 20.86
N ILE A 12 -40.71 20.82 21.35
CA ILE A 12 -40.86 21.53 22.61
C ILE A 12 -41.77 20.76 23.57
N GLU A 13 -41.43 20.81 24.85
CA GLU A 13 -42.25 20.31 25.94
C GLU A 13 -43.43 21.26 26.19
N ILE A 14 -44.62 20.68 26.33
CA ILE A 14 -45.88 21.39 26.58
C ILE A 14 -46.61 20.72 27.75
N SER A 15 -47.36 21.49 28.53
CA SER A 15 -48.17 20.94 29.62
C SER A 15 -49.38 20.18 29.09
N ARG A 16 -49.90 19.25 29.90
CA ARG A 16 -51.10 18.48 29.57
C ARG A 16 -52.31 19.38 29.31
N GLU A 17 -52.49 20.43 30.10
CA GLU A 17 -53.60 21.36 29.98
C GLU A 17 -53.56 22.10 28.65
N SER A 18 -52.38 22.60 28.27
CA SER A 18 -52.19 23.33 27.01
C SER A 18 -52.33 22.42 25.79
N VAL A 19 -51.98 21.14 25.93
CA VAL A 19 -52.25 20.12 24.91
C VAL A 19 -53.75 19.96 24.66
N ILE A 20 -54.54 19.81 25.73
CA ILE A 20 -55.99 19.67 25.63
C ILE A 20 -56.63 20.94 25.06
N GLU A 21 -56.15 22.13 25.45
CA GLU A 21 -56.65 23.40 24.94
C GLU A 21 -56.37 23.60 23.44
N THR A 22 -55.17 23.20 22.99
CA THR A 22 -54.72 23.44 21.61
C THR A 22 -55.23 22.38 20.62
N TYR A 23 -55.22 21.11 21.02
CA TYR A 23 -55.49 19.97 20.13
C TYR A 23 -56.78 19.21 20.48
N GLY A 24 -57.45 19.55 21.59
CA GLY A 24 -58.68 18.90 22.06
C GLY A 24 -58.49 17.50 22.66
N SER A 25 -57.44 16.78 22.27
CA SER A 25 -57.10 15.44 22.78
C SER A 25 -55.59 15.27 22.92
N ILE A 26 -55.20 14.47 23.93
CA ILE A 26 -53.83 14.04 24.17
C ILE A 26 -53.39 12.96 23.14
N GLU A 27 -54.35 12.32 22.46
CA GLU A 27 -54.11 11.28 21.45
C GLU A 27 -53.87 11.83 20.03
N HIS A 28 -53.70 13.15 19.88
CA HIS A 28 -53.49 13.77 18.58
C HIS A 28 -52.15 13.33 17.95
N GLU A 29 -52.14 13.14 16.63
CA GLU A 29 -50.97 12.59 15.88
C GLU A 29 -49.69 13.42 16.04
N SER A 30 -49.83 14.73 16.21
CA SER A 30 -48.70 15.67 16.43
C SER A 30 -48.09 15.64 17.84
N ILE A 31 -48.63 14.82 18.77
CA ILE A 31 -48.17 14.76 20.16
C ILE A 31 -47.40 13.46 20.38
N GLU A 32 -46.18 13.59 20.88
CA GLU A 32 -45.40 12.46 21.37
C GLU A 32 -45.29 12.53 22.89
N ILE A 33 -45.65 11.43 23.54
CA ILE A 33 -45.58 11.31 25.01
C ILE A 33 -44.37 10.45 25.34
N PHE A 34 -43.49 11.00 26.18
CA PHE A 34 -42.34 10.29 26.72
C PHE A 34 -42.56 10.03 28.21
N ILE A 35 -42.22 8.82 28.63
CA ILE A 35 -42.30 8.36 30.01
C ILE A 35 -40.88 8.04 30.46
N ASP A 36 -40.43 8.69 31.52
CA ASP A 36 -39.15 8.45 32.17
C ASP A 36 -39.35 7.81 33.54
N GLU A 37 -38.61 6.73 33.80
CA GLU A 37 -38.66 5.92 35.02
C GLU A 37 -37.75 6.48 36.13
N SER A 38 -36.83 7.39 35.77
CA SER A 38 -35.77 7.86 36.66
C SER A 38 -35.75 9.39 36.74
N LEU A 39 -35.60 9.93 37.95
CA LEU A 39 -35.28 11.35 38.18
C LEU A 39 -33.84 11.72 37.77
N SER A 40 -33.05 10.73 37.34
CA SER A 40 -31.69 10.92 36.84
C SER A 40 -31.65 10.78 35.32
N ASP A 41 -31.02 11.75 34.62
CA ASP A 41 -30.84 11.81 33.16
C ASP A 41 -30.00 10.66 32.55
N ARG A 42 -29.75 9.58 33.31
CA ARG A 42 -28.91 8.46 32.91
C ARG A 42 -29.64 7.52 31.97
N GLU A 43 -30.96 7.43 32.10
CA GLU A 43 -31.82 6.63 31.23
C GLU A 43 -32.56 7.55 30.26
N ARG A 44 -32.76 7.07 29.04
CA ARG A 44 -33.52 7.83 28.04
C ARG A 44 -34.98 7.43 28.19
N GLY A 45 -35.84 8.41 28.45
CA GLY A 45 -37.28 8.22 28.42
C GLY A 45 -37.75 7.47 27.17
N ARG A 46 -38.71 6.56 27.36
CA ARG A 46 -39.31 5.76 26.29
C ARG A 46 -40.58 6.42 25.78
N LYS A 47 -40.94 6.15 24.52
CA LYS A 47 -42.26 6.55 24.00
C LYS A 47 -43.36 5.79 24.73
N ALA A 48 -44.44 6.47 25.07
CA ALA A 48 -45.62 5.87 25.69
C ALA A 48 -46.27 4.84 24.75
N THR A 49 -46.73 3.74 25.32
CA THR A 49 -47.49 2.70 24.61
C THR A 49 -48.93 3.17 24.43
N GLN A 50 -49.66 2.65 23.43
CA GLN A 50 -51.08 2.97 23.20
C GLN A 50 -51.95 2.80 24.47
N ASN A 51 -51.71 1.75 25.25
CA ASN A 51 -52.41 1.53 26.53
C ASN A 51 -52.12 2.63 27.56
N GLU A 52 -50.86 3.10 27.63
CA GLU A 52 -50.45 4.14 28.59
C GLU A 52 -51.00 5.51 28.17
N THR A 53 -51.01 5.80 26.85
CA THR A 53 -51.64 7.01 26.31
C THR A 53 -53.14 7.06 26.62
N ALA A 54 -53.86 5.93 26.49
CA ALA A 54 -55.28 5.85 26.83
C ALA A 54 -55.54 6.03 28.34
N LEU A 55 -54.64 5.54 29.21
CA LEU A 55 -54.71 5.77 30.66
C LEU A 55 -54.52 7.25 31.01
N LEU A 56 -53.65 7.96 30.29
CA LEU A 56 -53.40 9.40 30.46
C LEU A 56 -54.49 10.31 29.88
N ALA A 57 -55.22 9.80 28.88
CA ALA A 57 -56.42 10.46 28.37
C ALA A 57 -57.58 10.39 29.38
N SER A 58 -57.75 9.26 30.06
CA SER A 58 -58.85 9.01 31.01
C SER A 58 -58.61 9.58 32.41
N SER A 59 -57.36 9.68 32.86
CA SER A 59 -57.01 10.21 34.19
C SER A 59 -55.73 11.06 34.15
N SER A 60 -55.66 12.13 34.93
CA SER A 60 -54.49 13.02 34.97
C SER A 60 -53.28 12.41 35.67
N ASN A 61 -53.50 11.47 36.61
CA ASN A 61 -52.43 10.77 37.32
C ASN A 61 -52.83 9.31 37.59
N PRO A 62 -52.65 8.38 36.63
CA PRO A 62 -52.99 6.98 36.82
C PRO A 62 -52.03 6.33 37.83
N GLU A 63 -52.58 5.50 38.73
CA GLU A 63 -51.80 4.81 39.77
C GLU A 63 -50.67 3.94 39.18
N ALA A 64 -50.89 3.37 37.99
CA ALA A 64 -49.90 2.60 37.24
C ALA A 64 -48.66 3.41 36.80
N LEU A 65 -48.76 4.74 36.75
CA LEU A 65 -47.66 5.64 36.38
C LEU A 65 -47.21 6.53 37.55
N SER A 66 -47.62 6.23 38.79
CA SER A 66 -47.26 6.97 39.99
C SER A 66 -45.78 6.76 40.36
N GLY A 67 -44.89 7.48 39.68
CA GLY A 67 -43.45 7.33 39.81
C GLY A 67 -42.66 7.69 38.55
N TYR A 68 -43.35 7.82 37.41
CA TYR A 68 -42.74 8.21 36.15
C TYR A 68 -42.90 9.71 35.88
N THR A 69 -41.91 10.32 35.23
CA THR A 69 -42.02 11.68 34.68
C THR A 69 -42.61 11.59 33.28
N ILE A 70 -43.68 12.36 33.03
CA ILE A 70 -44.40 12.35 31.76
C ILE A 70 -44.17 13.68 31.06
N THR A 71 -43.53 13.61 29.90
CA THR A 71 -43.25 14.78 29.07
C THR A 71 -44.07 14.69 27.79
N TYR A 72 -44.89 15.71 27.55
CA TYR A 72 -45.63 15.87 26.29
C TYR A 72 -44.82 16.74 25.36
N THR A 73 -44.55 16.25 24.16
CA THR A 73 -43.72 16.93 23.17
C THR A 73 -44.50 17.15 21.89
N THR A 74 -44.41 18.35 21.31
CA THR A 74 -44.97 18.65 19.99
C THR A 74 -44.01 19.50 19.15
N ASP A 75 -44.33 19.68 17.88
CA ASP A 75 -43.51 20.48 16.96
C ASP A 75 -43.68 21.98 17.29
N ILE A 76 -42.56 22.69 17.40
CA ILE A 76 -42.52 24.13 17.68
C ILE A 76 -43.28 24.94 16.62
N LYS A 77 -43.41 24.40 15.39
CA LYS A 77 -44.18 24.99 14.31
C LYS A 77 -45.67 25.07 14.63
N ASP A 78 -46.23 24.08 15.31
CA ASP A 78 -47.67 24.02 15.56
C ASP A 78 -48.09 24.97 16.68
N ILE A 79 -47.22 25.23 17.67
CA ILE A 79 -47.49 26.18 18.75
C ILE A 79 -47.11 27.61 18.38
N TYR A 80 -45.90 27.82 17.83
CA TYR A 80 -45.32 29.14 17.65
C TYR A 80 -45.20 29.59 16.20
N GLY A 81 -45.46 28.71 15.22
CA GLY A 81 -45.33 29.04 13.78
C GLY A 81 -43.88 29.19 13.30
N ILE A 82 -42.89 28.81 14.11
CA ILE A 82 -41.46 28.96 13.83
C ILE A 82 -40.86 27.59 13.47
N LYS A 83 -39.81 27.57 12.64
CA LYS A 83 -39.03 26.35 12.34
C LYS A 83 -37.54 26.63 12.46
N ILE A 84 -36.84 25.81 13.24
CA ILE A 84 -35.38 25.82 13.34
C ILE A 84 -34.81 25.06 12.14
N VAL A 85 -34.08 25.78 11.30
CA VAL A 85 -33.52 25.24 10.05
C VAL A 85 -32.18 24.54 10.29
N ASP A 86 -31.32 25.09 11.16
CA ASP A 86 -29.99 24.54 11.39
C ASP A 86 -29.46 24.91 12.78
N VAL A 87 -28.88 23.94 13.49
CA VAL A 87 -28.18 24.12 14.75
C VAL A 87 -26.71 23.82 14.52
N ARG A 88 -25.83 24.77 14.85
CA ARG A 88 -24.38 24.64 14.70
C ARG A 88 -23.67 24.85 16.02
N ILE A 89 -22.67 24.02 16.29
CA ILE A 89 -21.73 24.25 17.37
C ILE A 89 -20.77 25.35 16.90
N LYS A 90 -20.73 26.48 17.61
CA LYS A 90 -19.84 27.59 17.28
C LYS A 90 -18.41 27.32 17.76
N ARG A 91 -18.25 26.72 18.94
CA ARG A 91 -16.96 26.41 19.55
C ARG A 91 -17.08 25.23 20.50
N ALA A 92 -16.09 24.35 20.48
CA ALA A 92 -15.93 23.25 21.42
C ALA A 92 -14.45 23.21 21.84
N ASP A 93 -14.14 23.90 22.94
CA ASP A 93 -12.78 23.94 23.49
C ASP A 93 -12.65 22.90 24.60
N PHE A 94 -11.41 22.49 24.87
CA PHE A 94 -11.10 21.72 26.06
C PHE A 94 -11.01 22.65 27.28
N PRO A 95 -11.30 22.15 28.49
CA PRO A 95 -10.95 22.86 29.71
C PRO A 95 -9.44 23.19 29.72
N PRO A 96 -9.03 24.42 30.09
CA PRO A 96 -7.64 24.87 30.01
C PRO A 96 -6.69 23.99 30.82
N ASP A 97 -7.18 23.37 31.90
CA ASP A 97 -6.40 22.50 32.78
C ASP A 97 -5.88 21.22 32.11
N ILE A 98 -6.56 20.74 31.05
CA ILE A 98 -6.20 19.48 30.37
C ILE A 98 -5.68 19.67 28.95
N GLU A 99 -5.84 20.86 28.37
CA GLU A 99 -5.54 21.16 26.97
C GLU A 99 -4.08 20.81 26.61
N THR A 100 -3.12 21.27 27.43
CA THR A 100 -1.69 21.01 27.21
C THR A 100 -1.37 19.51 27.24
N SER A 101 -1.95 18.76 28.18
CA SER A 101 -1.71 17.31 28.31
C SER A 101 -2.29 16.52 27.14
N VAL A 102 -3.45 16.93 26.62
CA VAL A 102 -4.04 16.29 25.44
C VAL A 102 -3.20 16.62 24.21
N PHE A 103 -2.75 17.87 24.05
CA PHE A 103 -1.92 18.28 22.91
C PHE A 103 -0.58 17.52 22.87
N GLN A 104 0.11 17.42 24.01
CA GLN A 104 1.35 16.66 24.12
C GLN A 104 1.17 15.17 23.76
N ARG A 105 0.05 14.57 24.18
CA ARG A 105 -0.28 13.18 23.79
C ARG A 105 -0.55 13.05 22.29
N MET A 106 -1.24 14.02 21.69
CA MET A 106 -1.47 14.04 20.25
C MET A 106 -0.16 14.17 19.48
N GLU A 107 0.75 15.03 19.93
CA GLU A 107 2.06 15.23 19.31
C GLU A 107 2.92 13.96 19.39
N ALA A 108 3.05 13.36 20.58
CA ALA A 108 3.77 12.11 20.77
C ALA A 108 3.19 10.97 19.92
N GLU A 109 1.87 10.88 19.82
CA GLU A 109 1.22 9.86 18.99
C GLU A 109 1.49 10.11 17.50
N ARG A 110 1.49 11.37 17.04
CA ARG A 110 1.84 11.73 15.66
C ARG A 110 3.30 11.39 15.35
N GLU A 111 4.22 11.67 16.27
CA GLU A 111 5.63 11.34 16.11
C GLU A 111 5.84 9.83 16.04
N ARG A 112 5.17 9.06 16.92
CA ARG A 112 5.20 7.59 16.92
C ARG A 112 4.72 7.02 15.58
N ILE A 113 3.58 7.51 15.08
CA ILE A 113 3.03 7.09 13.78
C ILE A 113 4.01 7.44 12.65
N ALA A 114 4.55 8.65 12.63
CA ALA A 114 5.49 9.09 11.61
C ALA A 114 6.79 8.27 11.63
N SER A 115 7.33 7.97 12.81
CA SER A 115 8.50 7.11 12.97
C SER A 115 8.24 5.70 12.46
N GLY A 116 7.07 5.13 12.79
CA GLY A 116 6.66 3.81 12.29
C GLY A 116 6.59 3.76 10.76
N LEU A 117 5.95 4.75 10.14
CA LEU A 117 5.85 4.83 8.68
C LEU A 117 7.21 5.00 8.00
N ARG A 118 8.13 5.79 8.58
CA ARG A 118 9.50 5.94 8.06
C ARG A 118 10.30 4.65 8.18
N ALA A 119 10.17 3.94 9.31
CA ALA A 119 10.83 2.65 9.51
C ALA A 119 10.32 1.60 8.50
N GLU A 120 9.01 1.51 8.32
CA GLU A 120 8.39 0.61 7.34
C GLU A 120 8.82 0.94 5.91
N GLY A 121 8.82 2.23 5.54
CA GLY A 121 9.30 2.69 4.23
C GLY A 121 10.77 2.33 3.99
N SER A 122 11.62 2.52 5.00
CA SER A 122 13.06 2.20 4.91
C SER A 122 13.29 0.69 4.80
N GLN A 123 12.52 -0.12 5.54
CA GLN A 123 12.61 -1.57 5.47
C GLN A 123 12.21 -2.08 4.07
N LYS A 124 11.07 -1.62 3.54
CA LYS A 124 10.60 -2.01 2.20
C LYS A 124 11.58 -1.59 1.12
N ASP A 125 12.13 -0.39 1.21
CA ASP A 125 13.13 0.10 0.28
C ASP A 125 14.41 -0.76 0.30
N ALA A 126 14.94 -1.09 1.49
CA ALA A 126 16.11 -1.96 1.63
C ALA A 126 15.85 -3.37 1.06
N GLU A 127 14.67 -3.93 1.32
CA GLU A 127 14.27 -5.24 0.78
C GLU A 127 14.16 -5.23 -0.75
N ILE A 128 13.53 -4.19 -1.32
CA ILE A 128 13.40 -4.06 -2.77
C ILE A 128 14.78 -3.92 -3.41
N ARG A 129 15.65 -3.05 -2.88
CA ARG A 129 17.00 -2.87 -3.42
C ARG A 129 17.81 -4.15 -3.36
N ALA A 130 17.81 -4.85 -2.22
CA ALA A 130 18.52 -6.11 -2.09
C ALA A 130 18.04 -7.17 -3.08
N ASN A 131 16.73 -7.24 -3.33
CA ASN A 131 16.15 -8.14 -4.33
C ASN A 131 16.55 -7.74 -5.76
N VAL A 132 16.53 -6.44 -6.08
CA VAL A 132 16.96 -5.94 -7.38
C VAL A 132 18.44 -6.25 -7.61
N ASP A 133 19.32 -5.95 -6.65
CA ASP A 133 20.75 -6.21 -6.74
C ASP A 133 21.04 -7.70 -6.96
N LYS A 134 20.31 -8.57 -6.24
CA LYS A 134 20.39 -10.02 -6.43
C LYS A 134 19.98 -10.42 -7.86
N GLN A 135 18.87 -9.90 -8.37
CA GLN A 135 18.40 -10.20 -9.73
C GLN A 135 19.40 -9.73 -10.78
N VAL A 136 19.90 -8.51 -10.66
CA VAL A 136 20.92 -7.94 -11.56
C VAL A 136 22.17 -8.82 -11.56
N ASN A 137 22.66 -9.22 -10.38
CA ASN A 137 23.82 -10.08 -10.26
C ASN A 137 23.59 -11.44 -10.94
N VAL A 138 22.45 -12.09 -10.70
CA VAL A 138 22.09 -13.37 -11.35
C VAL A 138 22.02 -13.23 -12.87
N ILE A 139 21.42 -12.15 -13.38
CA ILE A 139 21.31 -11.90 -14.83
C ILE A 139 22.71 -11.71 -15.43
N LEU A 140 23.55 -10.88 -14.82
CA LEU A 140 24.92 -10.63 -15.28
C LEU A 140 25.75 -11.92 -15.27
N LYS A 141 25.71 -12.68 -14.17
CA LYS A 141 26.48 -13.93 -14.05
C LYS A 141 25.98 -15.01 -15.01
N SER A 142 24.67 -15.08 -15.24
CA SER A 142 24.08 -15.99 -16.23
C SER A 142 24.49 -15.60 -17.65
N ALA A 143 24.50 -14.31 -17.98
CA ALA A 143 24.93 -13.79 -19.27
C ALA A 143 26.43 -14.04 -19.51
N GLU A 144 27.28 -13.77 -18.51
CA GLU A 144 28.72 -14.08 -18.54
C GLU A 144 28.96 -15.58 -18.75
N GLY A 145 28.29 -16.44 -17.99
CA GLY A 145 28.42 -17.89 -18.13
C GLY A 145 27.96 -18.41 -19.49
N THR A 146 26.85 -17.87 -20.00
CA THR A 146 26.33 -18.22 -21.33
C THR A 146 27.29 -17.77 -22.43
N SER A 147 27.85 -16.56 -22.33
CA SER A 147 28.83 -16.05 -23.26
C SER A 147 30.09 -16.90 -23.27
N ALA A 148 30.66 -17.20 -22.09
CA ALA A 148 31.86 -18.03 -21.97
C ALA A 148 31.65 -19.43 -22.57
N ARG A 149 30.47 -20.04 -22.35
CA ARG A 149 30.10 -21.32 -22.95
C ARG A 149 30.04 -21.24 -24.47
N LEU A 150 29.37 -20.23 -25.03
CA LEU A 150 29.27 -20.04 -26.49
C LEU A 150 30.63 -19.81 -27.13
N TYR A 151 31.51 -19.05 -26.47
CA TYR A 151 32.89 -18.87 -26.93
C TYR A 151 33.66 -20.20 -26.91
N GLY A 152 33.53 -21.00 -25.85
CA GLY A 152 34.14 -22.33 -25.77
C GLY A 152 33.66 -23.28 -26.87
N GLU A 153 32.34 -23.32 -27.13
CA GLU A 153 31.74 -24.12 -28.19
C GLU A 153 32.21 -23.68 -29.59
N ALA A 154 32.32 -22.37 -29.82
CA ALA A 154 32.81 -21.82 -31.08
C ALA A 154 34.30 -22.12 -31.31
N GLU A 155 35.12 -22.04 -30.26
CA GLU A 155 36.55 -22.35 -30.33
C GLU A 155 36.79 -23.84 -30.56
N GLU A 156 36.04 -24.71 -29.88
CA GLU A 156 36.04 -26.15 -30.15
C GLU A 156 35.73 -26.44 -31.63
N GLN A 157 34.66 -25.84 -32.17
CA GLN A 157 34.30 -26.00 -33.58
C GLN A 157 35.40 -25.49 -34.53
N ALA A 158 35.99 -24.34 -34.23
CA ALA A 158 37.07 -23.78 -35.04
C ALA A 158 38.30 -24.68 -35.05
N ILE A 159 38.69 -25.22 -33.89
CA ILE A 159 39.81 -26.16 -33.76
C ILE A 159 39.53 -27.45 -34.53
N ASN A 160 38.32 -28.00 -34.42
CA ASN A 160 37.93 -29.22 -35.13
C ASN A 160 37.97 -29.03 -36.65
N ILE A 161 37.40 -27.93 -37.17
CA ILE A 161 37.43 -27.59 -38.59
C ILE A 161 38.88 -27.40 -39.07
N LEU A 162 39.72 -26.74 -38.27
CA LEU A 162 41.14 -26.58 -38.58
C LEU A 162 41.84 -27.94 -38.62
N ALA A 163 41.66 -28.78 -37.61
CA ALA A 163 42.26 -30.11 -37.55
C ALA A 163 41.85 -30.97 -38.77
N GLU A 164 40.55 -31.01 -39.09
CA GLU A 164 40.05 -31.71 -40.29
C GLU A 164 40.67 -31.17 -41.59
N ALA A 165 40.85 -29.85 -41.69
CA ALA A 165 41.48 -29.23 -42.85
C ALA A 165 42.97 -29.58 -42.96
N LEU A 166 43.68 -29.71 -41.84
CA LEU A 166 45.08 -30.12 -41.79
C LEU A 166 45.27 -31.62 -42.08
N GLU A 167 44.36 -32.47 -41.60
CA GLU A 167 44.39 -33.91 -41.85
C GLU A 167 44.16 -34.27 -43.33
N ARG A 168 43.49 -33.39 -44.10
CA ARG A 168 43.27 -33.63 -45.54
C ARG A 168 44.55 -33.70 -46.36
N ASP A 169 45.58 -32.93 -46.00
CA ASP A 169 46.88 -32.96 -46.66
C ASP A 169 48.00 -32.57 -45.68
N PRO A 170 48.54 -33.56 -44.93
CA PRO A 170 49.60 -33.33 -43.97
C PRO A 170 50.88 -32.79 -44.59
N GLU A 171 51.22 -33.24 -45.80
CA GLU A 171 52.43 -32.84 -46.53
C GLU A 171 52.36 -31.37 -46.94
N PHE A 172 51.20 -30.91 -47.42
CA PHE A 172 50.97 -29.51 -47.74
C PHE A 172 50.99 -28.60 -46.49
N TYR A 173 50.47 -29.08 -45.35
CA TYR A 173 50.57 -28.35 -44.09
C TYR A 173 52.01 -28.18 -43.62
N GLU A 174 52.80 -29.26 -43.60
CA GLU A 174 54.22 -29.22 -43.22
C GLU A 174 54.99 -28.26 -44.12
N PHE A 175 54.75 -28.30 -45.43
CA PHE A 175 55.34 -27.38 -46.39
C PHE A 175 54.99 -25.91 -46.08
N ARG A 176 53.69 -25.59 -45.93
CA ARG A 176 53.21 -24.22 -45.64
C ARG A 176 53.73 -23.70 -44.30
N ARG A 177 53.76 -24.55 -43.27
CA ARG A 177 54.26 -24.21 -41.94
C ARG A 177 55.76 -23.93 -41.96
N THR A 178 56.51 -24.67 -42.77
CA THR A 178 57.93 -24.43 -42.97
C THR A 178 58.17 -23.09 -43.68
N LEU A 179 57.33 -22.72 -44.67
CA LEU A 179 57.38 -21.40 -45.32
C LEU A 179 57.08 -20.23 -44.38
N GLU A 180 56.05 -20.34 -43.53
CA GLU A 180 55.77 -19.31 -42.50
C GLU A 180 56.93 -19.18 -41.51
N ALA A 181 57.56 -20.31 -41.15
CA ALA A 181 58.71 -20.30 -40.28
C ALA A 181 59.87 -19.54 -40.96
N TYR A 182 60.17 -19.84 -42.23
CA TYR A 182 61.15 -19.11 -43.03
C TYR A 182 60.91 -17.60 -43.00
N GLU A 183 59.68 -17.14 -43.23
CA GLU A 183 59.34 -15.71 -43.18
C GLU A 183 59.64 -15.07 -41.82
N LYS A 184 59.44 -15.82 -40.73
CA LYS A 184 59.59 -15.30 -39.36
C LYS A 184 61.04 -15.20 -38.89
N PHE A 185 61.94 -16.05 -39.40
CA PHE A 185 63.35 -16.05 -38.98
C PHE A 185 64.34 -15.60 -40.06
N LEU A 186 63.95 -15.55 -41.33
CA LEU A 186 64.75 -14.95 -42.41
C LEU A 186 64.47 -13.44 -42.49
N ASP A 187 64.81 -12.73 -41.42
CA ASP A 187 64.95 -11.27 -41.51
C ASP A 187 66.28 -10.93 -42.20
N SER A 188 66.33 -9.80 -42.90
CA SER A 188 67.45 -9.34 -43.75
C SER A 188 68.80 -9.19 -43.02
N GLU A 189 68.81 -9.22 -41.68
CA GLU A 189 70.01 -9.14 -40.85
C GLU A 189 70.42 -10.49 -40.19
N THR A 190 69.64 -11.56 -40.35
CA THR A 190 69.88 -12.82 -39.61
C THR A 190 70.71 -13.83 -40.42
N THR A 191 71.93 -14.14 -39.97
CA THR A 191 72.72 -15.26 -40.51
C THR A 191 72.41 -16.52 -39.71
N ILE A 192 71.78 -17.51 -40.35
CA ILE A 192 71.40 -18.78 -39.72
C ILE A 192 72.37 -19.88 -40.14
N ILE A 193 72.92 -20.59 -39.15
CA ILE A 193 73.76 -21.78 -39.36
C ILE A 193 72.91 -23.01 -39.08
N LEU A 194 72.62 -23.80 -40.12
CA LEU A 194 71.80 -25.02 -40.04
C LEU A 194 72.62 -26.25 -40.41
N ASP A 195 72.31 -27.37 -39.77
CA ASP A 195 72.86 -28.68 -40.13
C ASP A 195 72.32 -29.10 -41.51
N PRO A 196 73.18 -29.61 -42.43
CA PRO A 196 72.76 -30.13 -43.73
C PRO A 196 71.64 -31.19 -43.71
N ASN A 197 71.47 -31.90 -42.59
CA ASN A 197 70.43 -32.92 -42.41
C ASN A 197 69.18 -32.40 -41.67
N SER A 198 69.04 -31.08 -41.48
CA SER A 198 67.88 -30.52 -40.80
C SER A 198 66.63 -30.57 -41.67
N ASP A 199 65.49 -30.96 -41.08
CA ASP A 199 64.16 -30.96 -41.73
C ASP A 199 63.80 -29.58 -42.33
N LEU A 200 64.34 -28.51 -41.72
CA LEU A 200 64.22 -27.13 -42.17
C LEU A 200 64.92 -26.81 -43.50
N LEU A 201 65.86 -27.63 -44.00
CA LEU A 201 66.50 -27.43 -45.30
C LEU A 201 65.90 -28.32 -46.40
N GLN A 202 65.09 -29.32 -46.02
CA GLN A 202 64.59 -30.35 -46.93
C GLN A 202 63.78 -29.77 -48.10
N PHE A 203 62.92 -28.78 -47.85
CA PHE A 203 62.09 -28.14 -48.88
C PHE A 203 62.83 -27.08 -49.72
N LEU A 204 63.88 -26.45 -49.20
CA LEU A 204 64.72 -25.50 -49.97
C LEU A 204 65.69 -26.23 -50.90
N MET A 205 66.17 -27.41 -50.50
CA MET A 205 67.10 -28.24 -51.28
C MET A 205 66.38 -29.11 -52.33
N SER A 206 65.11 -29.47 -52.12
CA SER A 206 64.35 -30.32 -53.05
C SER A 206 63.99 -29.61 -54.37
N SER A 207 63.85 -28.27 -54.37
CA SER A 207 63.59 -27.47 -55.59
C SER A 207 64.79 -27.41 -56.56
N GLN A 208 66.00 -27.76 -56.11
CA GLN A 208 67.23 -27.74 -56.92
C GLN A 208 67.48 -29.01 -57.73
N LYS A 209 66.70 -30.09 -57.54
CA LYS A 209 66.78 -31.28 -58.41
C LYS A 209 65.83 -31.14 -59.59
N LYS A 210 66.37 -30.63 -60.70
CA LYS A 210 65.86 -30.86 -62.06
C LYS A 210 66.21 -32.27 -62.53
#